data_AF-A0A9P5C952-F1
#
_entry.id   AF-A0A9P5C952-F1
#
_cell.length_a   1.000
_cell.length_b   1.000
_cell.length_c   1.000
_cell.angle_alpha   90.00
_cell.angle_beta   90.00
_cell.angle_gamma   90.00
#
_symmetry.space_group_name_H-M   'P 1'
#
loop_
_entity.id
_entity.type
_entity.pdbx_description
1 polymer ?
#
loop_
_entity_poly.entity_id
_entity_poly.type
_entity_poly.pdbx_seq_one_letter_code
_entity_poly.pdbx_strand_id
1 'polypeptide(L)'
;MPISITMRQPPSLRDKESELAMRIKQPFNVVAVGDLIQMVPFSNRDEPDIQALVQLMQKSDITFANNENTIVDRLTFRGPIAHMEADKDVADDWKNMGIDMVTRANNHTFDCGDPGLVQNLEQLRRVGIDYVGTDYNTVEARLARFKTTPKGIVGFIGAYSETEDYSQLVGVPTRDPIVVTPDQLEQLRAMRDSIIARRSEVPRPLGLPKPDPEGSVLVFGRQFRVKNASAEADEEVAGIKKRLEHHHGSKGPITYKNNSLRLNVSHSVTAEQMQQLRAIAGVEPSDSAETLEAFDLRFRVADKPGEYGYEMEPQDLRDILREVRSGKQFSDFLSVTIHWHQNRFSFQHYSFDHYPPDYQVKFAHEVIDNGADFFFAHGVHTLKGVEIYKGKPIFYGVSNFVFQNAQFRSWRDDAAGRVPASLEGPVVGDGEVNENRWAWLDAPENKEALLVSADYAKGKLSRVLVYPADLGQTYRNGSMIGTPTRPTPEVANDILSRLIEYSQPFGTKITIEDGLGVVHIPPE
;
A
#
# COMPACT_ATOMS: atom_id res chain seq x y z
N MET A 1 -8.66 -51.43 4.61
CA MET A 1 -7.55 -50.49 4.87
C MET A 1 -7.04 -50.01 3.53
N PRO A 2 -7.00 -48.71 3.24
CA PRO A 2 -6.49 -48.26 1.95
C PRO A 2 -4.97 -48.45 1.92
N ILE A 3 -4.50 -48.92 0.78
CA ILE A 3 -3.10 -49.18 0.43
C ILE A 3 -2.28 -47.94 0.79
N SER A 4 -1.27 -48.11 1.64
CA SER A 4 -0.23 -47.11 1.85
C SER A 4 0.35 -46.77 0.48
N ILE A 5 0.01 -45.59 -0.05
CA ILE A 5 0.67 -45.04 -1.24
C ILE A 5 2.09 -44.70 -0.75
N THR A 6 3.02 -45.64 -0.86
CA THR A 6 4.44 -45.35 -0.72
C THR A 6 4.77 -44.25 -1.73
N MET A 7 4.97 -43.03 -1.23
CA MET A 7 5.39 -41.90 -2.05
C MET A 7 6.77 -42.24 -2.65
N ARG A 8 6.78 -42.64 -3.92
CA ARG A 8 8.04 -42.91 -4.63
C ARG A 8 8.69 -41.57 -4.93
N GLN A 9 9.88 -41.34 -4.39
CA GLN A 9 10.66 -40.16 -4.74
C GLN A 9 10.97 -40.17 -6.25
N PRO A 10 10.93 -39.00 -6.92
CA PRO A 10 11.29 -38.92 -8.33
C PRO A 10 12.77 -39.31 -8.51
N PRO A 11 13.15 -39.82 -9.70
CA PRO A 11 14.54 -40.21 -9.98
C PRO A 11 15.55 -39.08 -9.80
N SER A 12 15.11 -37.83 -10.00
CA SER A 12 15.87 -36.61 -9.73
C SER A 12 14.92 -35.45 -9.45
N LEU A 13 15.42 -34.41 -8.77
CA LEU A 13 14.75 -33.13 -8.65
C LEU A 13 15.13 -32.23 -9.84
N ARG A 14 14.32 -31.20 -10.10
CA ARG A 14 14.60 -30.19 -11.14
C ARG A 14 15.77 -29.30 -10.70
N ASP A 15 16.53 -28.81 -11.66
CA ASP A 15 17.63 -27.88 -11.39
C ASP A 15 17.08 -26.52 -10.93
N LYS A 16 17.49 -26.06 -9.75
CA LYS A 16 16.94 -24.86 -9.13
C LYS A 16 17.25 -23.61 -9.96
N GLU A 17 18.48 -23.47 -10.44
CA GLU A 17 18.89 -22.27 -11.18
C GLU A 17 18.12 -22.15 -12.50
N SER A 18 17.97 -23.26 -13.23
CA SER A 18 17.18 -23.31 -14.46
C SER A 18 15.70 -23.01 -14.23
N GLU A 19 15.10 -23.48 -13.14
CA GLU A 19 13.69 -23.22 -12.82
C GLU A 19 13.45 -21.75 -12.45
N LEU A 20 14.40 -21.13 -11.74
CA LEU A 20 14.29 -19.73 -11.30
C LEU A 20 14.74 -18.71 -12.36
N ALA A 21 15.36 -19.14 -13.46
CA ALA A 21 15.78 -18.24 -14.53
C ALA A 21 14.61 -17.73 -15.38
N MET A 22 14.73 -16.51 -15.94
CA MET A 22 13.81 -16.04 -16.99
C MET A 22 13.93 -16.89 -18.26
N ARG A 23 12.78 -17.43 -18.72
CA ARG A 23 12.71 -18.36 -19.85
C ARG A 23 12.33 -17.70 -21.17
N ILE A 24 11.72 -16.52 -21.15
CA ILE A 24 11.45 -15.74 -22.38
C ILE A 24 12.78 -15.22 -22.95
N LYS A 25 13.18 -15.69 -24.15
CA LYS A 25 14.46 -15.32 -24.79
C LYS A 25 14.35 -14.26 -25.87
N GLN A 26 13.18 -14.12 -26.49
CA GLN A 26 12.91 -13.05 -27.46
C GLN A 26 12.67 -11.70 -26.76
N PRO A 27 12.72 -10.57 -27.48
CA PRO A 27 12.42 -9.26 -26.89
C PRO A 27 11.06 -9.27 -26.18
N PHE A 28 11.02 -8.86 -24.92
CA PHE A 28 9.84 -8.87 -24.07
C PHE A 28 9.76 -7.57 -23.26
N ASN A 29 8.66 -6.83 -23.38
CA ASN A 29 8.46 -5.57 -22.68
C ASN A 29 7.37 -5.71 -21.61
N VAL A 30 7.68 -5.23 -20.42
CA VAL A 30 6.77 -5.19 -19.27
C VAL A 30 6.52 -3.75 -18.89
N VAL A 31 5.26 -3.39 -18.68
CA VAL A 31 4.89 -2.10 -18.08
C VAL A 31 4.20 -2.35 -16.73
N ALA A 32 4.48 -1.52 -15.75
CA ALA A 32 3.73 -1.48 -14.51
C ALA A 32 3.35 -0.04 -14.15
N VAL A 33 2.16 0.11 -13.60
CA VAL A 33 1.62 1.37 -13.09
C VAL A 33 1.10 1.19 -11.68
N GLY A 34 0.96 2.30 -10.96
CA GLY A 34 0.53 2.33 -9.57
C GLY A 34 -0.96 2.14 -9.34
N ASP A 35 -1.45 2.79 -8.28
CA ASP A 35 -2.82 2.66 -7.81
C ASP A 35 -3.84 3.22 -8.82
N LEU A 36 -4.82 2.39 -9.19
CA LEU A 36 -5.97 2.77 -10.00
C LEU A 36 -7.12 3.18 -9.08
N ILE A 37 -7.18 4.47 -8.78
CA ILE A 37 -8.27 5.11 -8.03
C ILE A 37 -9.07 5.96 -9.01
N GLN A 38 -9.81 5.27 -9.88
CA GLN A 38 -10.50 5.84 -11.02
C GLN A 38 -12.02 5.81 -10.86
N MET A 39 -12.68 6.95 -11.01
CA MET A 39 -14.12 7.10 -10.90
C MET A 39 -14.80 7.26 -12.26
N VAL A 40 -14.10 7.86 -13.23
CA VAL A 40 -14.62 8.19 -14.57
C VAL A 40 -13.64 7.71 -15.66
N PRO A 41 -14.12 7.00 -16.70
CA PRO A 41 -13.34 6.63 -17.89
C PRO A 41 -12.70 7.83 -18.60
N PHE A 42 -11.45 7.68 -19.08
CA PHE A 42 -10.74 8.73 -19.80
C PHE A 42 -9.85 8.21 -20.95
N SER A 43 -9.63 6.90 -21.10
CA SER A 43 -8.59 6.38 -22.02
C SER A 43 -8.87 6.67 -23.49
N ASN A 44 -10.13 6.94 -23.86
CA ASN A 44 -10.57 7.20 -25.23
C ASN A 44 -10.53 8.68 -25.64
N ARG A 45 -10.01 9.56 -24.80
CA ARG A 45 -9.92 10.97 -25.15
C ARG A 45 -8.74 11.24 -26.08
N ASP A 46 -8.90 12.14 -27.04
CA ASP A 46 -7.90 12.43 -28.07
C ASP A 46 -6.73 13.32 -27.60
N GLU A 47 -6.57 13.60 -26.30
CA GLU A 47 -5.44 14.41 -25.84
C GLU A 47 -4.10 13.68 -26.01
N PRO A 48 -3.11 14.29 -26.72
CA PRO A 48 -1.84 13.64 -27.02
C PRO A 48 -1.08 13.14 -25.79
N ASP A 49 -1.14 13.88 -24.68
CA ASP A 49 -0.40 13.55 -23.46
C ASP A 49 -1.03 12.40 -22.65
N ILE A 50 -2.33 12.15 -22.81
CA ILE A 50 -3.00 10.95 -22.29
C ILE A 50 -2.66 9.78 -23.20
N GLN A 51 -2.89 9.96 -24.51
CA GLN A 51 -2.66 8.91 -25.51
C GLN A 51 -1.21 8.43 -25.53
N ALA A 52 -0.26 9.32 -25.27
CA ALA A 52 1.14 8.99 -25.05
C ALA A 52 1.36 7.89 -24.01
N LEU A 53 0.71 7.98 -22.86
CA LEU A 53 0.85 7.03 -21.76
C LEU A 53 0.05 5.74 -22.03
N VAL A 54 -1.18 5.88 -22.52
CA VAL A 54 -2.04 4.76 -22.93
C VAL A 54 -1.34 3.88 -23.97
N GLN A 55 -0.72 4.47 -24.98
CA GLN A 55 -0.02 3.72 -26.03
C GLN A 55 1.21 2.96 -25.53
N LEU A 56 1.84 3.39 -24.43
CA LEU A 56 2.95 2.63 -23.84
C LEU A 56 2.45 1.30 -23.26
N MET A 57 1.35 1.34 -22.51
CA MET A 57 0.71 0.14 -21.96
C MET A 57 0.18 -0.76 -23.08
N GLN A 58 -0.55 -0.22 -24.07
CA GLN A 58 -1.08 -0.98 -25.21
C GLN A 58 -0.01 -1.69 -26.05
N LYS A 59 1.21 -1.15 -26.12
CA LYS A 59 2.31 -1.72 -26.92
C LYS A 59 3.17 -2.72 -26.14
N SER A 60 3.00 -2.80 -24.82
CA SER A 60 3.74 -3.75 -23.98
C SER A 60 3.28 -5.19 -24.24
N ASP A 61 4.09 -6.17 -23.85
CA ASP A 61 3.66 -7.58 -23.90
C ASP A 61 2.80 -7.96 -22.70
N ILE A 62 2.93 -7.20 -21.60
CA ILE A 62 2.10 -7.32 -20.41
C ILE A 62 2.12 -5.99 -19.62
N THR A 63 0.95 -5.53 -19.18
CA THR A 63 0.83 -4.42 -18.21
C THR A 63 0.25 -4.87 -16.86
N PHE A 64 0.93 -4.50 -15.78
CA PHE A 64 0.49 -4.71 -14.39
C PHE A 64 0.00 -3.41 -13.74
N ALA A 65 -1.00 -3.52 -12.85
CA ALA A 65 -1.45 -2.40 -12.05
C ALA A 65 -2.02 -2.84 -10.68
N ASN A 66 -2.38 -1.88 -9.83
CA ASN A 66 -3.17 -2.11 -8.63
C ASN A 66 -4.60 -1.62 -8.79
N ASN A 67 -5.58 -2.52 -8.68
CA ASN A 67 -6.96 -2.10 -8.53
C ASN A 67 -7.25 -1.81 -7.05
N GLU A 68 -7.28 -0.52 -6.67
CA GLU A 68 -7.51 -0.12 -5.28
C GLU A 68 -8.99 0.16 -4.98
N ASN A 69 -9.66 0.84 -5.91
CA ASN A 69 -11.08 1.14 -5.81
C ASN A 69 -11.96 -0.11 -6.08
N THR A 70 -13.26 -0.03 -5.81
CA THR A 70 -14.17 -1.17 -6.06
C THR A 70 -15.02 -0.92 -7.30
N ILE A 71 -14.92 -1.82 -8.29
CA ILE A 71 -15.73 -1.76 -9.50
C ILE A 71 -16.99 -2.60 -9.33
N VAL A 72 -18.16 -2.04 -9.63
CA VAL A 72 -19.44 -2.77 -9.59
C VAL A 72 -20.32 -2.37 -10.78
N ASP A 73 -21.24 -3.24 -11.18
CA ASP A 73 -22.37 -2.81 -12.00
C ASP A 73 -23.40 -2.10 -11.13
N ARG A 74 -23.45 -0.76 -11.20
CA ARG A 74 -24.35 0.05 -10.35
C ARG A 74 -25.83 -0.22 -10.63
N LEU A 75 -26.20 -0.76 -11.79
CA LEU A 75 -27.58 -1.09 -12.09
C LEU A 75 -28.06 -2.30 -11.27
N THR A 76 -27.18 -3.27 -11.03
CA THR A 76 -27.53 -4.56 -10.42
C THR A 76 -26.98 -4.75 -9.01
N PHE A 77 -25.91 -4.06 -8.63
CA PHE A 77 -25.28 -4.19 -7.31
C PHE A 77 -26.17 -3.67 -6.19
N ARG A 78 -26.32 -4.46 -5.12
CA ARG A 78 -27.15 -4.16 -3.94
C ARG A 78 -26.42 -4.43 -2.62
N GLY A 79 -25.09 -4.50 -2.64
CA GLY A 79 -24.26 -4.69 -1.45
C GLY A 79 -23.93 -3.38 -0.72
N PRO A 80 -23.08 -3.44 0.31
CA PRO A 80 -22.53 -2.25 0.96
C PRO A 80 -21.82 -1.33 -0.03
N ILE A 81 -21.89 -0.03 0.20
CA ILE A 81 -21.32 0.98 -0.68
C ILE A 81 -20.30 1.81 0.08
N ALA A 82 -19.17 2.10 -0.56
CA ALA A 82 -18.12 2.99 -0.06
C ALA A 82 -17.85 4.15 -1.04
N HIS A 83 -17.07 5.14 -0.59
CA HIS A 83 -16.74 6.35 -1.35
C HIS A 83 -15.94 6.09 -2.64
N MET A 84 -15.11 5.03 -2.68
CA MET A 84 -14.32 4.58 -3.84
C MET A 84 -15.00 3.48 -4.66
N GLU A 85 -16.33 3.43 -4.67
CA GLU A 85 -17.08 2.56 -5.57
C GLU A 85 -17.26 3.22 -6.95
N ALA A 86 -16.78 2.57 -8.01
CA ALA A 86 -16.85 3.01 -9.40
C ALA A 86 -17.69 2.08 -10.27
N ASP A 87 -18.23 2.61 -11.38
CA ASP A 87 -19.07 1.82 -12.29
C ASP A 87 -18.23 0.84 -13.13
N LYS A 88 -18.86 -0.24 -13.58
CA LYS A 88 -18.26 -1.29 -14.43
C LYS A 88 -17.53 -0.75 -15.65
N ASP A 89 -17.94 0.41 -16.18
CA ASP A 89 -17.32 1.05 -17.35
C ASP A 89 -15.84 1.45 -17.11
N VAL A 90 -15.41 1.59 -15.84
CA VAL A 90 -14.00 1.82 -15.49
C VAL A 90 -13.13 0.59 -15.80
N ALA A 91 -13.67 -0.63 -15.66
CA ALA A 91 -12.94 -1.83 -16.06
C ALA A 91 -12.77 -1.90 -17.60
N ASP A 92 -13.76 -1.44 -18.36
CA ASP A 92 -13.65 -1.32 -19.82
C ASP A 92 -12.54 -0.30 -20.19
N ASP A 93 -12.46 0.82 -19.48
CA ASP A 93 -11.42 1.83 -19.67
C ASP A 93 -10.02 1.27 -19.37
N TRP A 94 -9.83 0.54 -18.27
CA TRP A 94 -8.56 -0.14 -17.97
C TRP A 94 -8.15 -1.13 -19.05
N LYS A 95 -9.11 -1.88 -19.59
CA LYS A 95 -8.81 -2.78 -20.69
C LYS A 95 -8.39 -2.03 -21.95
N ASN A 96 -9.06 -0.91 -22.25
CA ASN A 96 -8.69 -0.03 -23.37
C ASN A 96 -7.30 0.61 -23.17
N MET A 97 -6.90 0.90 -21.93
CA MET A 97 -5.54 1.35 -21.61
C MET A 97 -4.47 0.30 -21.92
N GLY A 98 -4.83 -0.98 -22.00
CA GLY A 98 -3.89 -2.09 -22.19
C GLY A 98 -3.49 -2.79 -20.89
N ILE A 99 -4.23 -2.61 -19.79
CA ILE A 99 -3.98 -3.33 -18.53
C ILE A 99 -4.37 -4.81 -18.71
N ASP A 100 -3.49 -5.71 -18.29
CA ASP A 100 -3.67 -7.16 -18.48
C ASP A 100 -3.92 -7.91 -17.19
N MET A 101 -3.25 -7.51 -16.11
CA MET A 101 -3.37 -8.11 -14.79
C MET A 101 -3.31 -7.06 -13.68
N VAL A 102 -4.13 -7.22 -12.65
CA VAL A 102 -4.16 -6.32 -11.49
C VAL A 102 -3.99 -7.06 -10.16
N THR A 103 -3.38 -6.43 -9.17
CA THR A 103 -3.54 -6.90 -7.79
C THR A 103 -4.78 -6.28 -7.18
N ARG A 104 -5.47 -7.05 -6.33
CA ARG A 104 -6.51 -6.56 -5.41
C ARG A 104 -6.12 -6.80 -3.95
N ALA A 105 -4.88 -7.24 -3.67
CA ALA A 105 -4.33 -7.23 -2.31
C ALA A 105 -4.03 -5.79 -1.90
N ASN A 106 -4.96 -5.14 -1.19
CA ASN A 106 -4.75 -3.80 -0.61
C ASN A 106 -5.73 -3.55 0.55
N ASN A 107 -5.63 -2.39 1.18
CA ASN A 107 -6.50 -1.99 2.29
C ASN A 107 -7.96 -1.74 1.88
N HIS A 108 -8.23 -1.47 0.59
CA HIS A 108 -9.55 -1.14 0.07
C HIS A 108 -10.28 -2.34 -0.58
N THR A 109 -9.71 -3.55 -0.51
CA THR A 109 -10.30 -4.79 -1.08
C THR A 109 -11.74 -5.03 -0.63
N PHE A 110 -12.04 -4.76 0.63
CA PHE A 110 -13.29 -5.17 1.29
C PHE A 110 -14.21 -4.00 1.64
N ASP A 111 -13.99 -2.83 1.04
CA ASP A 111 -14.75 -1.62 1.39
C ASP A 111 -16.26 -1.73 1.10
N CYS A 112 -16.62 -2.47 0.06
CA CYS A 112 -18.01 -2.79 -0.27
C CYS A 112 -18.42 -4.21 0.18
N GLY A 113 -17.70 -4.78 1.14
CA GLY A 113 -17.89 -6.15 1.63
C GLY A 113 -17.55 -7.23 0.60
N ASP A 114 -17.75 -8.50 1.00
CA ASP A 114 -17.60 -9.65 0.09
C ASP A 114 -18.43 -9.52 -1.20
N PRO A 115 -19.70 -9.05 -1.18
CA PRO A 115 -20.46 -8.86 -2.42
C PRO A 115 -19.82 -7.87 -3.39
N GLY A 116 -19.22 -6.80 -2.86
CA GLY A 116 -18.51 -5.81 -3.67
C GLY A 116 -17.22 -6.36 -4.27
N LEU A 117 -16.47 -7.15 -3.51
CA LEU A 117 -15.31 -7.87 -4.05
C LEU A 117 -15.72 -8.81 -5.19
N VAL A 118 -16.72 -9.66 -4.97
CA VAL A 118 -17.18 -10.62 -6.00
C VAL A 118 -17.59 -9.91 -7.29
N GLN A 119 -18.39 -8.84 -7.19
CA GLN A 119 -18.77 -8.03 -8.35
C GLN A 119 -17.57 -7.40 -9.06
N ASN A 120 -16.58 -6.91 -8.31
CA ASN A 120 -15.33 -6.40 -8.90
C ASN A 120 -14.61 -7.49 -9.70
N LEU A 121 -14.40 -8.67 -9.12
CA LEU A 121 -13.76 -9.79 -9.79
C LEU A 121 -14.55 -10.25 -11.03
N GLU A 122 -15.89 -10.17 -11.01
CA GLU A 122 -16.74 -10.42 -12.18
C GLU A 122 -16.54 -9.37 -13.28
N GLN A 123 -16.45 -8.08 -12.93
CA GLN A 123 -16.20 -7.01 -13.91
C GLN A 123 -14.80 -7.10 -14.53
N LEU A 124 -13.77 -7.48 -13.75
CA LEU A 124 -12.43 -7.71 -14.29
C LEU A 124 -12.40 -8.89 -15.27
N ARG A 125 -13.03 -10.02 -14.90
CA ARG A 125 -13.16 -11.19 -15.79
C ARG A 125 -13.93 -10.85 -17.07
N ARG A 126 -14.99 -10.04 -16.97
CA ARG A 126 -15.81 -9.60 -18.12
C ARG A 126 -14.98 -8.95 -19.21
N VAL A 127 -13.97 -8.15 -18.84
CA VAL A 127 -13.10 -7.42 -19.77
C VAL A 127 -11.77 -8.14 -20.06
N GLY A 128 -11.54 -9.32 -19.47
CA GLY A 128 -10.33 -10.11 -19.67
C GLY A 128 -9.09 -9.57 -18.96
N ILE A 129 -9.27 -8.90 -17.82
CA ILE A 129 -8.21 -8.52 -16.89
C ILE A 129 -8.12 -9.60 -15.81
N ASP A 130 -6.95 -10.22 -15.67
CA ASP A 130 -6.72 -11.21 -14.61
C ASP A 130 -6.40 -10.50 -13.29
N TYR A 131 -6.64 -11.16 -12.15
CA TYR A 131 -6.38 -10.56 -10.85
C TYR A 131 -5.64 -11.50 -9.89
N VAL A 132 -4.93 -10.93 -8.91
CA VAL A 132 -4.15 -11.65 -7.89
C VAL A 132 -4.33 -11.03 -6.51
N GLY A 133 -3.89 -11.74 -5.47
CA GLY A 133 -3.71 -11.19 -4.13
C GLY A 133 -4.94 -11.18 -3.23
N THR A 134 -6.09 -11.66 -3.70
CA THR A 134 -7.27 -11.85 -2.85
C THR A 134 -8.11 -13.01 -3.33
N ASP A 135 -8.65 -13.81 -2.41
CA ASP A 135 -9.52 -14.94 -2.72
C ASP A 135 -10.28 -15.44 -1.47
N TYR A 136 -11.10 -16.49 -1.60
CA TYR A 136 -11.96 -17.00 -0.53
C TYR A 136 -11.19 -17.46 0.73
N ASN A 137 -9.89 -17.72 0.62
CA ASN A 137 -9.00 -17.98 1.75
C ASN A 137 -7.56 -17.53 1.46
N THR A 138 -6.72 -17.52 2.49
CA THR A 138 -5.32 -17.07 2.40
C THR A 138 -4.45 -17.92 1.48
N VAL A 139 -4.68 -19.24 1.40
CA VAL A 139 -3.91 -20.14 0.51
C VAL A 139 -4.14 -19.76 -0.94
N GLU A 140 -5.38 -19.44 -1.30
CA GLU A 140 -5.77 -19.14 -2.67
C GLU A 140 -5.41 -17.72 -3.07
N ALA A 141 -5.53 -16.77 -2.13
CA ALA A 141 -5.06 -15.41 -2.31
C ALA A 141 -3.56 -15.34 -2.60
N ARG A 142 -2.77 -16.28 -2.05
CA ARG A 142 -1.30 -16.39 -2.22
C ARG A 142 -0.86 -16.92 -3.58
N LEU A 143 -1.73 -17.63 -4.30
CA LEU A 143 -1.35 -18.31 -5.52
C LEU A 143 -0.92 -17.33 -6.61
N ALA A 144 0.13 -17.69 -7.33
CA ALA A 144 0.41 -17.07 -8.62
C ALA A 144 -0.76 -17.30 -9.58
N ARG A 145 -1.12 -16.27 -10.33
CA ARG A 145 -2.02 -16.40 -11.48
C ARG A 145 -1.22 -16.21 -12.76
N PHE A 146 -1.67 -16.86 -13.83
CA PHE A 146 -0.92 -17.00 -15.06
C PHE A 146 -1.68 -16.40 -16.24
N LYS A 147 -0.97 -15.66 -17.08
CA LYS A 147 -1.47 -15.17 -18.36
C LYS A 147 -0.57 -15.65 -19.49
N THR A 148 -1.16 -16.31 -20.48
CA THR A 148 -0.42 -16.74 -21.67
C THR A 148 -0.29 -15.57 -22.64
N THR A 149 0.95 -15.22 -22.99
CA THR A 149 1.27 -14.29 -24.08
C THR A 149 1.81 -15.08 -25.28
N PRO A 150 1.87 -14.50 -26.48
CA PRO A 150 2.57 -15.12 -27.61
C PRO A 150 4.05 -15.42 -27.33
N LYS A 151 4.63 -14.82 -26.28
CA LYS A 151 6.06 -14.90 -25.95
C LYS A 151 6.39 -15.85 -24.79
N GLY A 152 5.37 -16.36 -24.11
CA GLY A 152 5.52 -17.22 -22.93
C GLY A 152 4.41 -17.00 -21.91
N ILE A 153 4.47 -17.75 -20.82
CA ILE A 153 3.55 -17.64 -19.70
C ILE A 153 4.09 -16.60 -18.72
N VAL A 154 3.26 -15.62 -18.39
CA VAL A 154 3.54 -14.61 -17.36
C VAL A 154 2.85 -15.03 -16.08
N GLY A 155 3.58 -15.07 -14.97
CA GLY A 155 3.04 -15.21 -13.62
C GLY A 155 2.96 -13.86 -12.93
N PHE A 156 1.96 -13.70 -12.05
CA PHE A 156 1.83 -12.53 -11.20
C PHE A 156 1.38 -12.93 -9.79
N ILE A 157 1.94 -12.27 -8.77
CA ILE A 157 1.57 -12.41 -7.36
C ILE A 157 1.40 -11.01 -6.77
N GLY A 158 0.30 -10.78 -6.06
CA GLY A 158 0.06 -9.56 -5.29
C GLY A 158 0.06 -9.86 -3.81
N ALA A 159 0.71 -9.01 -3.01
CA ALA A 159 0.73 -9.07 -1.56
C ALA A 159 0.28 -7.75 -0.94
N TYR A 160 -0.14 -7.79 0.33
CA TYR A 160 -0.51 -6.62 1.12
C TYR A 160 0.28 -6.59 2.41
N SER A 161 0.99 -5.50 2.69
CA SER A 161 1.63 -5.27 4.00
C SER A 161 0.57 -4.91 5.02
N GLU A 162 0.21 -5.86 5.87
CA GLU A 162 -0.84 -5.71 6.87
C GLU A 162 -0.24 -5.49 8.25
N THR A 163 -0.70 -4.48 8.97
CA THR A 163 -0.36 -4.26 10.38
C THR A 163 -1.61 -4.51 11.20
N GLU A 164 -1.52 -5.38 12.21
CA GLU A 164 -2.61 -5.60 13.17
C GLU A 164 -2.79 -4.38 14.10
N ASP A 165 -1.76 -3.56 14.20
CA ASP A 165 -1.71 -2.34 15.01
C ASP A 165 -1.97 -1.10 14.13
N TYR A 166 -3.17 -0.52 14.28
CA TYR A 166 -3.56 0.76 13.65
C TYR A 166 -3.10 1.99 14.47
N SER A 167 -2.24 1.81 15.47
CA SER A 167 -1.82 2.89 16.36
C SER A 167 -0.84 3.86 15.71
N GLN A 168 -1.37 4.81 14.96
CA GLN A 168 -0.77 6.16 14.96
C GLN A 168 -0.86 6.72 16.38
N LEU A 169 -0.15 7.80 16.72
CA LEU A 169 -0.18 8.35 18.09
C LEU A 169 -1.61 8.62 18.60
N VAL A 170 -2.54 8.80 17.67
CA VAL A 170 -3.98 9.04 17.86
C VAL A 170 -4.88 7.93 17.27
N GLY A 171 -4.32 6.74 17.06
CA GLY A 171 -5.05 5.60 16.49
C GLY A 171 -6.34 5.32 17.26
N VAL A 172 -7.33 4.75 16.60
CA VAL A 172 -8.63 4.45 17.24
C VAL A 172 -8.39 3.33 18.26
N PRO A 173 -8.43 3.56 19.60
CA PRO A 173 -8.15 2.51 20.55
C PRO A 173 -9.15 1.36 20.38
N THR A 174 -8.63 0.20 20.01
CA THR A 174 -9.44 -0.98 19.66
C THR A 174 -9.77 -1.86 20.85
N ARG A 175 -9.24 -1.53 22.04
CA ARG A 175 -9.44 -2.29 23.30
C ARG A 175 -9.80 -1.36 24.45
N ASP A 176 -10.30 -1.95 25.53
CA ASP A 176 -10.63 -1.23 26.76
C ASP A 176 -9.43 -0.42 27.30
N PRO A 177 -9.70 0.73 27.96
CA PRO A 177 -8.67 1.52 28.59
C PRO A 177 -7.97 0.76 29.72
N ILE A 178 -6.68 1.04 29.88
CA ILE A 178 -5.86 0.49 30.96
C ILE A 178 -5.93 1.43 32.15
N VAL A 179 -6.26 0.90 33.33
CA VAL A 179 -6.32 1.68 34.56
C VAL A 179 -4.92 1.81 35.15
N VAL A 180 -4.48 3.04 35.38
CA VAL A 180 -3.16 3.40 35.93
C VAL A 180 -3.30 4.31 37.14
N THR A 181 -2.21 4.47 37.91
CA THR A 181 -2.15 5.46 38.99
C THR A 181 -2.00 6.89 38.41
N PRO A 182 -2.29 7.95 39.18
CA PRO A 182 -2.05 9.33 38.75
C PRO A 182 -0.60 9.57 38.31
N ASP A 183 0.38 9.07 39.06
CA ASP A 183 1.81 9.23 38.74
C ASP A 183 2.18 8.53 37.42
N GLN A 184 1.65 7.32 37.19
CA GLN A 184 1.85 6.59 35.94
C GLN A 184 1.20 7.30 34.76
N LEU A 185 0.03 7.93 34.96
CA LEU A 185 -0.64 8.72 33.94
C LEU A 185 0.24 9.90 33.50
N GLU A 186 0.85 10.63 34.44
CA GLU A 186 1.75 11.74 34.13
C GLU A 186 3.03 11.28 33.42
N GLN A 187 3.57 10.10 33.76
CA GLN A 187 4.69 9.49 33.01
C GLN A 187 4.30 9.21 31.56
N LEU A 188 3.12 8.62 31.33
CA LEU A 188 2.61 8.34 29.98
C LEU A 188 2.33 9.62 29.19
N ARG A 189 1.83 10.68 29.84
CA ARG A 189 1.69 12.01 29.21
C ARG A 189 3.04 12.56 28.80
N ALA A 190 4.05 12.50 29.67
CA ALA A 190 5.40 12.95 29.35
C ALA A 190 6.01 12.16 28.17
N MET A 191 5.78 10.84 28.09
CA MET A 191 6.16 10.04 26.93
C MET A 191 5.49 10.54 25.65
N ARG A 192 4.16 10.70 25.66
CA ARG A 192 3.40 11.21 24.51
C ARG A 192 3.93 12.58 24.06
N ASP A 193 4.14 13.49 25.00
CA ASP A 193 4.60 14.85 24.71
C ASP A 193 6.01 14.85 24.13
N SER A 194 6.89 13.95 24.60
CA SER A 194 8.22 13.75 24.01
C SER A 194 8.16 13.30 22.55
N ILE A 195 7.16 12.50 22.18
CA ILE A 195 6.93 12.05 20.80
C ILE A 195 6.32 13.19 19.97
N ILE A 196 5.35 13.94 20.51
CA ILE A 196 4.76 15.13 19.87
C ILE A 196 5.83 16.19 19.56
N ALA A 197 6.81 16.36 20.45
CA ALA A 197 7.92 17.29 20.25
C ALA A 197 8.75 16.97 18.99
N ARG A 198 8.79 15.70 18.59
CA ARG A 198 9.51 15.21 17.41
C ARG A 198 8.71 15.25 16.11
N ARG A 199 7.45 15.69 16.13
CA ARG A 199 6.58 15.70 14.92
C ARG A 199 7.19 16.46 13.74
N SER A 200 7.99 17.49 13.99
CA SER A 200 8.64 18.26 12.91
C SER A 200 9.81 17.53 12.25
N GLU A 201 10.20 16.34 12.73
CA GLU A 201 11.21 15.50 12.09
C GLU A 201 10.69 14.75 10.85
N VAL A 202 9.37 14.72 10.62
CA VAL A 202 8.78 14.16 9.42
C VAL A 202 8.13 15.24 8.55
N PRO A 203 8.15 15.08 7.22
CA PRO A 203 7.37 15.94 6.34
C PRO A 203 5.88 15.76 6.63
N ARG A 204 5.13 16.87 6.64
CA ARG A 204 3.67 16.91 6.84
C ARG A 204 3.19 16.07 8.03
N PRO A 205 3.59 16.43 9.27
CA PRO A 205 3.13 15.70 10.43
C PRO A 205 1.61 15.73 10.57
N LEU A 206 1.04 14.70 11.20
CA LEU A 206 -0.35 14.73 11.65
C LEU A 206 -0.61 16.02 12.44
N GLY A 207 -1.83 16.55 12.31
CA GLY A 207 -2.29 17.65 13.14
C GLY A 207 -2.17 17.32 14.64
N LEU A 208 -2.04 18.36 15.47
CA LEU A 208 -2.02 18.16 16.92
C LEU A 208 -3.34 17.51 17.37
N PRO A 209 -3.29 16.47 18.22
CA PRO A 209 -4.50 15.92 18.80
C PRO A 209 -5.25 16.98 19.60
N LYS A 210 -6.56 16.75 19.78
CA LYS A 210 -7.31 17.46 20.81
C LYS A 210 -6.65 17.16 22.18
N PRO A 211 -6.67 18.11 23.13
CA PRO A 211 -6.23 17.84 24.49
C PRO A 211 -6.95 16.60 25.04
N ASP A 212 -6.23 15.71 25.73
CA ASP A 212 -6.92 14.56 26.34
C ASP A 212 -7.88 15.04 27.44
N PRO A 213 -8.98 14.31 27.67
CA PRO A 213 -9.81 14.51 28.84
C PRO A 213 -9.04 14.36 30.16
N GLU A 214 -9.51 15.05 31.20
CA GLU A 214 -8.93 14.96 32.53
C GLU A 214 -8.91 13.50 33.06
N GLY A 215 -7.74 13.06 33.53
CA GLY A 215 -7.53 11.71 34.04
C GLY A 215 -7.35 10.63 32.95
N SER A 216 -7.13 11.02 31.69
CA SER A 216 -6.98 10.11 30.55
C SER A 216 -5.82 10.53 29.63
N VAL A 217 -5.14 9.57 28.99
CA VAL A 217 -4.11 9.84 27.96
C VAL A 217 -4.14 8.77 26.87
N LEU A 218 -4.09 9.19 25.61
CA LEU A 218 -3.88 8.33 24.45
C LEU A 218 -2.41 8.40 24.01
N VAL A 219 -1.72 7.26 24.06
CA VAL A 219 -0.34 7.14 23.60
C VAL A 219 -0.11 5.75 23.04
N PHE A 220 0.67 5.64 21.96
CA PHE A 220 0.86 4.37 21.22
C PHE A 220 -0.47 3.73 20.78
N GLY A 221 -1.51 4.55 20.53
CA GLY A 221 -2.87 4.09 20.21
C GLY A 221 -3.58 3.27 21.30
N ARG A 222 -3.06 3.29 22.55
CA ARG A 222 -3.71 2.71 23.71
C ARG A 222 -4.18 3.81 24.66
N GLN A 223 -5.41 3.64 25.15
CA GLN A 223 -5.99 4.55 26.13
C GLN A 223 -5.57 4.13 27.53
N PHE A 224 -4.98 5.05 28.30
CA PHE A 224 -4.69 4.87 29.72
C PHE A 224 -5.50 5.88 30.53
N ARG A 225 -5.98 5.49 31.70
CA ARG A 225 -6.80 6.36 32.56
C ARG A 225 -6.64 6.06 34.04
N VAL A 226 -6.93 7.03 34.88
CA VAL A 226 -7.12 6.79 36.32
C VAL A 226 -8.51 6.24 36.63
N LYS A 227 -8.67 5.60 37.78
CA LYS A 227 -9.95 5.00 38.23
C LYS A 227 -11.11 6.01 38.28
N ASN A 228 -10.81 7.27 38.63
CA ASN A 228 -11.78 8.35 38.77
C ASN A 228 -11.61 9.41 37.66
N ALA A 229 -11.38 8.98 36.41
CA ALA A 229 -11.27 9.90 35.27
C ALA A 229 -12.60 10.63 34.99
N SER A 230 -12.56 11.71 34.20
CA SER A 230 -13.72 12.55 33.93
C SER A 230 -14.80 11.85 33.10
N ALA A 231 -16.03 12.40 33.13
CA ALA A 231 -17.12 11.94 32.26
C ALA A 231 -16.79 12.12 30.76
N GLU A 232 -16.02 13.16 30.41
CA GLU A 232 -15.54 13.38 29.05
C GLU A 232 -14.62 12.24 28.58
N ALA A 233 -13.79 11.67 29.47
CA ALA A 233 -12.97 10.50 29.17
C ALA A 233 -13.82 9.25 28.88
N ASP A 234 -14.94 9.08 29.59
CA ASP A 234 -15.89 7.99 29.35
C ASP A 234 -16.59 8.13 27.99
N GLU A 235 -17.03 9.35 27.67
CA GLU A 235 -17.69 9.67 26.40
C GLU A 235 -16.76 9.47 25.19
N GLU A 236 -15.49 9.86 25.30
CA GLU A 236 -14.50 9.67 24.24
C GLU A 236 -14.31 8.19 23.90
N VAL A 237 -14.10 7.35 24.93
CA VAL A 237 -13.94 5.89 24.77
C VAL A 237 -15.20 5.27 24.18
N ALA A 238 -16.38 5.67 24.65
CA ALA A 238 -17.66 5.19 24.09
C ALA A 238 -17.82 5.60 22.61
N GLY A 239 -17.44 6.83 22.26
CA GLY A 239 -17.49 7.33 20.89
C GLY A 239 -16.55 6.58 19.94
N ILE A 240 -15.36 6.22 20.40
CA ILE A 240 -14.40 5.38 19.66
C ILE A 240 -15.01 4.00 19.40
N LYS A 241 -15.52 3.33 20.44
CA LYS A 241 -16.16 2.02 20.30
C LYS A 241 -17.30 2.04 19.29
N LYS A 242 -18.18 3.04 19.36
CA LYS A 242 -19.28 3.21 18.41
C LYS A 242 -18.80 3.37 16.97
N ARG A 243 -17.70 4.09 16.73
CA ARG A 243 -17.09 4.24 15.40
C ARG A 243 -16.51 2.92 14.88
N LEU A 244 -15.86 2.14 15.75
CA LEU A 244 -15.34 0.81 15.40
C LEU A 244 -16.47 -0.17 15.10
N GLU A 245 -17.49 -0.24 15.95
CA GLU A 245 -18.68 -1.07 15.71
C GLU A 245 -19.35 -0.72 14.39
N HIS A 246 -19.47 0.58 14.08
CA HIS A 246 -19.98 1.03 12.79
C HIS A 246 -19.06 0.61 11.63
N HIS A 247 -17.74 0.78 11.76
CA HIS A 247 -16.77 0.41 10.72
C HIS A 247 -16.78 -1.10 10.42
N HIS A 248 -16.82 -1.93 11.45
CA HIS A 248 -16.87 -3.39 11.31
C HIS A 248 -18.25 -3.88 10.87
N GLY A 249 -19.32 -3.22 11.29
CA GLY A 249 -20.69 -3.61 10.96
C GLY A 249 -21.15 -3.18 9.57
N SER A 250 -20.65 -2.05 9.04
CA SER A 250 -21.11 -1.47 7.78
C SER A 250 -20.76 -2.32 6.54
N LYS A 251 -19.71 -3.14 6.63
CA LYS A 251 -19.20 -3.96 5.53
C LYS A 251 -19.83 -5.35 5.45
N GLY A 252 -20.62 -5.74 6.45
CA GLY A 252 -21.10 -7.12 6.60
C GLY A 252 -19.97 -8.11 6.94
N PRO A 253 -20.26 -9.41 7.02
CA PRO A 253 -19.23 -10.42 7.28
C PRO A 253 -18.24 -10.52 6.11
N ILE A 254 -16.94 -10.49 6.42
CA ILE A 254 -15.86 -10.67 5.45
C ILE A 254 -15.28 -12.08 5.59
N THR A 255 -15.50 -12.91 4.58
CA THR A 255 -15.01 -14.30 4.52
C THR A 255 -13.74 -14.43 3.68
N TYR A 256 -13.63 -13.62 2.62
CA TYR A 256 -12.47 -13.56 1.73
C TYR A 256 -11.24 -13.02 2.46
N LYS A 257 -10.05 -13.25 1.89
CA LYS A 257 -8.75 -12.91 2.47
C LYS A 257 -7.85 -12.28 1.43
N ASN A 258 -7.11 -11.26 1.85
CA ASN A 258 -5.95 -10.80 1.11
C ASN A 258 -4.77 -11.77 1.30
N ASN A 259 -3.84 -11.73 0.35
CA ASN A 259 -2.50 -12.27 0.53
C ASN A 259 -1.70 -11.32 1.44
N SER A 260 -2.01 -11.37 2.72
CA SER A 260 -1.36 -10.54 3.72
C SER A 260 0.04 -11.05 4.06
N LEU A 261 0.99 -10.12 4.06
CA LEU A 261 2.25 -10.19 4.79
C LEU A 261 2.05 -9.40 6.08
N ARG A 262 1.71 -10.09 7.17
CA ARG A 262 1.51 -9.41 8.44
C ARG A 262 2.84 -8.91 9.00
N LEU A 263 2.80 -7.73 9.60
CA LEU A 263 3.96 -7.08 10.21
C LEU A 263 3.71 -6.90 11.70
N ASN A 264 4.63 -7.43 12.50
CA ASN A 264 4.71 -7.16 13.91
C ASN A 264 5.35 -5.78 14.10
N VAL A 265 4.59 -4.84 14.66
CA VAL A 265 5.00 -3.45 14.84
C VAL A 265 5.59 -3.27 16.23
N SER A 266 6.78 -2.66 16.33
CA SER A 266 7.39 -2.26 17.59
C SER A 266 7.48 -0.75 17.72
N HIS A 267 7.03 -0.20 18.83
CA HIS A 267 7.16 1.22 19.18
C HIS A 267 8.51 1.47 19.85
N SER A 268 9.30 2.36 19.26
CA SER A 268 10.58 2.73 19.85
C SER A 268 10.35 3.64 21.06
N VAL A 269 11.06 3.37 22.16
CA VAL A 269 11.03 4.16 23.41
C VAL A 269 12.45 4.29 23.94
N THR A 270 12.73 5.32 24.75
CA THR A 270 14.05 5.42 25.40
C THR A 270 14.21 4.35 26.48
N ALA A 271 15.45 4.11 26.91
CA ALA A 271 15.71 3.16 28.00
C ALA A 271 14.98 3.54 29.31
N GLU A 272 14.87 4.84 29.62
CA GLU A 272 14.12 5.34 30.77
C GLU A 272 12.61 5.09 30.62
N GLN A 273 12.06 5.38 29.44
CA GLN A 273 10.65 5.13 29.15
C GLN A 273 10.32 3.63 29.20
N MET A 274 11.24 2.77 28.75
CA MET A 274 11.11 1.32 28.85
C MET A 274 11.00 0.87 30.31
N GLN A 275 11.80 1.42 31.23
CA GLN A 275 11.71 1.12 32.65
C GLN A 275 10.36 1.56 33.25
N GLN A 276 9.87 2.74 32.86
CA GLN A 276 8.54 3.22 33.27
C GLN A 276 7.43 2.29 32.76
N LEU A 277 7.47 1.87 31.49
CA LEU A 277 6.50 0.93 30.92
C LEU A 277 6.53 -0.43 31.62
N ARG A 278 7.70 -0.95 31.97
CA ARG A 278 7.84 -2.20 32.76
C ARG A 278 7.19 -2.07 34.14
N ALA A 279 7.45 -0.96 34.83
CA ALA A 279 6.85 -0.68 36.13
C ALA A 279 5.32 -0.58 36.05
N ILE A 280 4.79 0.08 35.00
CA ILE A 280 3.34 0.15 34.75
C ILE A 280 2.77 -1.24 34.44
N ALA A 281 3.48 -2.07 33.68
CA ALA A 281 3.06 -3.42 33.32
C ALA A 281 3.20 -4.44 34.47
N GLY A 282 3.83 -4.07 35.59
CA GLY A 282 4.14 -5.01 36.68
C GLY A 282 5.17 -6.07 36.28
N VAL A 283 6.03 -5.77 35.31
CA VAL A 283 7.10 -6.65 34.85
C VAL A 283 8.38 -6.26 35.57
N GLU A 284 8.98 -7.20 36.30
CA GLU A 284 10.25 -6.97 36.99
C GLU A 284 11.34 -6.53 36.00
N PRO A 285 12.20 -5.56 36.36
CA PRO A 285 13.31 -5.14 35.52
C PRO A 285 14.24 -6.34 35.26
N SER A 286 14.25 -6.87 34.04
CA SER A 286 15.36 -7.70 33.58
C SER A 286 16.33 -6.80 32.84
N ASP A 287 17.57 -6.69 33.34
CA ASP A 287 18.61 -5.78 32.81
C ASP A 287 18.98 -6.01 31.33
N SER A 288 18.51 -7.09 30.69
CA SER A 288 18.98 -7.53 29.37
C SER A 288 17.94 -7.49 28.23
N ALA A 289 16.67 -7.14 28.48
CA ALA A 289 15.64 -7.18 27.44
C ALA A 289 15.43 -5.81 26.80
N GLU A 290 15.96 -5.65 25.57
CA GLU A 290 15.76 -4.47 24.72
C GLU A 290 14.30 -4.32 24.23
N THR A 291 13.44 -5.29 24.52
CA THR A 291 12.04 -5.32 24.12
C THR A 291 11.09 -5.57 25.29
N LEU A 292 9.84 -5.12 25.13
CA LEU A 292 8.74 -5.37 26.06
C LEU A 292 7.46 -5.63 25.26
N GLU A 293 6.75 -6.70 25.58
CA GLU A 293 5.37 -6.89 25.16
C GLU A 293 4.46 -6.59 26.34
N ALA A 294 3.65 -5.53 26.22
CA ALA A 294 2.72 -5.09 27.25
C ALA A 294 1.60 -4.28 26.59
N PHE A 295 0.42 -4.24 27.22
CA PHE A 295 -0.70 -3.40 26.77
C PHE A 295 -1.23 -3.75 25.36
N ASP A 296 -1.01 -4.98 24.91
CA ASP A 296 -1.24 -5.45 23.52
C ASP A 296 -0.34 -4.75 22.48
N LEU A 297 0.80 -4.22 22.92
CA LEU A 297 1.80 -3.54 22.10
C LEU A 297 3.17 -4.18 22.28
N ARG A 298 4.04 -3.98 21.30
CA ARG A 298 5.47 -4.29 21.39
C ARG A 298 6.26 -3.00 21.45
N PHE A 299 7.19 -2.92 22.39
CA PHE A 299 8.13 -1.82 22.56
C PHE A 299 9.55 -2.31 22.33
N ARG A 300 10.40 -1.40 21.85
CA ARG A 300 11.84 -1.62 21.75
C ARG A 300 12.61 -0.39 22.23
N VAL A 301 13.76 -0.61 22.85
CA VAL A 301 14.66 0.48 23.23
C VAL A 301 15.32 1.04 21.97
N ALA A 302 15.25 2.36 21.78
CA ALA A 302 16.03 3.08 20.78
C ALA A 302 16.23 4.55 21.19
N ASP A 303 17.16 5.22 20.52
CA ASP A 303 17.49 6.63 20.79
C ASP A 303 16.33 7.59 20.47
N LYS A 304 15.42 7.17 19.59
CA LYS A 304 14.40 8.00 18.96
C LYS A 304 12.99 7.47 19.27
N PRO A 305 12.32 7.95 20.33
CA PRO A 305 11.01 7.45 20.75
C PRO A 305 9.87 7.80 19.78
N GLY A 306 8.97 6.85 19.49
CA GLY A 306 7.85 6.99 18.56
C GLY A 306 8.15 6.54 17.12
N GLU A 307 9.37 6.11 16.83
CA GLU A 307 9.67 5.44 15.55
C GLU A 307 9.20 3.99 15.56
N TYR A 308 8.74 3.52 14.41
CA TYR A 308 8.29 2.14 14.25
C TYR A 308 9.44 1.21 13.85
N GLY A 309 9.36 -0.02 14.32
CA GLY A 309 10.08 -1.17 13.76
C GLY A 309 9.09 -2.16 13.20
N TYR A 310 9.45 -2.82 12.10
CA TYR A 310 8.61 -3.78 11.42
C TYR A 310 9.33 -5.11 11.28
N GLU A 311 8.69 -6.17 11.75
CA GLU A 311 9.14 -7.55 11.53
C GLU A 311 8.08 -8.33 10.78
N MET A 312 8.45 -8.93 9.64
CA MET A 312 7.55 -9.76 8.85
C MET A 312 7.17 -11.03 9.63
N GLU A 313 5.90 -11.39 9.62
CA GLU A 313 5.43 -12.65 10.17
C GLU A 313 6.09 -13.83 9.42
N PRO A 314 6.91 -14.67 10.09
CA PRO A 314 7.71 -15.67 9.41
C PRO A 314 6.89 -16.69 8.62
N GLN A 315 5.69 -17.06 9.09
CA GLN A 315 4.85 -17.99 8.34
C GLN A 315 4.32 -17.38 7.05
N ASP A 316 3.92 -16.11 7.08
CA ASP A 316 3.41 -15.40 5.90
C ASP A 316 4.48 -15.26 4.84
N LEU A 317 5.69 -14.82 5.24
CA LEU A 317 6.84 -14.75 4.34
C LEU A 317 7.15 -16.11 3.72
N ARG A 318 7.23 -17.19 4.52
CA ARG A 318 7.53 -18.54 4.01
C ARG A 318 6.56 -19.00 2.93
N ASP A 319 5.26 -18.82 3.16
CA ASP A 319 4.23 -19.27 2.23
C ASP A 319 4.18 -18.41 0.97
N ILE A 320 4.34 -17.09 1.09
CA ILE A 320 4.45 -16.20 -0.07
C ILE A 320 5.65 -16.62 -0.93
N LEU A 321 6.83 -16.82 -0.32
CA LEU A 321 8.03 -17.24 -1.05
C LEU A 321 7.89 -18.64 -1.66
N ARG A 322 7.09 -19.52 -1.06
CA ARG A 322 6.72 -20.80 -1.67
C ARG A 322 5.93 -20.56 -2.95
N GLU A 323 4.93 -19.69 -2.93
CA GLU A 323 4.14 -19.39 -4.12
C GLU A 323 4.91 -18.60 -5.18
N VAL A 324 5.91 -17.79 -4.79
CA VAL A 324 6.88 -17.21 -5.75
C VAL A 324 7.63 -18.31 -6.49
N ARG A 325 8.20 -19.29 -5.78
CA ARG A 325 8.91 -20.42 -6.42
C ARG A 325 7.99 -21.27 -7.28
N SER A 326 6.78 -21.58 -6.80
CA SER A 326 5.77 -22.32 -7.56
C SER A 326 5.35 -21.56 -8.82
N GLY A 327 5.03 -20.26 -8.67
CA GLY A 327 4.69 -19.37 -9.77
C GLY A 327 5.77 -19.35 -10.82
N LYS A 328 7.03 -19.14 -10.41
CA LYS A 328 8.16 -19.14 -11.32
C LYS A 328 8.38 -20.48 -12.01
N GLN A 329 8.19 -21.60 -11.31
CA GLN A 329 8.26 -22.94 -11.89
C GLN A 329 7.26 -23.16 -13.04
N PHE A 330 6.11 -22.49 -13.01
CA PHE A 330 5.06 -22.62 -14.03
C PHE A 330 4.93 -21.41 -14.97
N SER A 331 5.78 -20.39 -14.83
CA SER A 331 5.84 -19.22 -15.73
C SER A 331 7.22 -18.98 -16.34
N ASP A 332 7.25 -18.40 -17.52
CA ASP A 332 8.49 -18.01 -18.19
C ASP A 332 9.05 -16.68 -17.65
N PHE A 333 8.16 -15.86 -17.11
CA PHE A 333 8.43 -14.59 -16.43
C PHE A 333 7.52 -14.47 -15.19
N LEU A 334 8.02 -13.96 -14.06
CA LEU A 334 7.21 -13.75 -12.84
C LEU A 334 7.36 -12.32 -12.33
N SER A 335 6.24 -11.64 -12.13
CA SER A 335 6.18 -10.35 -11.42
C SER A 335 5.61 -10.54 -10.01
N VAL A 336 6.10 -9.76 -9.05
CA VAL A 336 5.55 -9.68 -7.69
C VAL A 336 5.28 -8.22 -7.36
N THR A 337 4.12 -7.93 -6.76
CA THR A 337 3.78 -6.60 -6.25
C THR A 337 3.40 -6.62 -4.78
N ILE A 338 3.60 -5.49 -4.10
CA ILE A 338 3.11 -5.29 -2.73
C ILE A 338 2.47 -3.90 -2.55
N HIS A 339 1.27 -3.90 -1.99
CA HIS A 339 0.59 -2.70 -1.50
C HIS A 339 0.98 -2.45 -0.03
N TRP A 340 1.37 -1.23 0.33
CA TRP A 340 1.88 -0.93 1.68
C TRP A 340 1.64 0.52 2.09
N HIS A 341 1.64 0.78 3.41
CA HIS A 341 1.33 2.09 4.03
C HIS A 341 2.22 2.43 5.25
N GLN A 342 3.26 1.62 5.50
CA GLN A 342 4.00 1.65 6.75
C GLN A 342 4.85 2.91 6.91
N ASN A 343 4.69 3.59 8.05
CA ASN A 343 5.35 4.87 8.35
C ASN A 343 6.67 4.67 9.09
N ARG A 344 7.58 5.65 9.03
CA ARG A 344 8.75 5.63 9.93
C ARG A 344 8.37 6.02 11.35
N PHE A 345 7.39 6.90 11.50
CA PHE A 345 7.09 7.59 12.75
C PHE A 345 5.57 7.75 13.01
N SER A 346 5.18 7.79 14.28
CA SER A 346 3.77 7.80 14.71
C SER A 346 2.96 9.06 14.37
N PHE A 347 3.64 10.13 13.96
CA PHE A 347 3.03 11.42 13.56
C PHE A 347 3.05 11.64 12.05
N GLN A 348 3.03 10.58 11.26
CA GLN A 348 3.04 10.67 9.80
C GLN A 348 1.67 10.27 9.22
N HIS A 349 1.12 11.07 8.30
CA HIS A 349 -0.12 10.73 7.59
C HIS A 349 0.08 9.50 6.69
N TYR A 350 1.11 9.55 5.85
CA TYR A 350 1.61 8.47 4.99
C TYR A 350 3.13 8.46 5.04
N SER A 351 3.74 7.40 4.51
CA SER A 351 5.18 7.32 4.34
C SER A 351 5.64 8.29 3.24
N PHE A 352 5.66 9.57 3.58
CA PHE A 352 6.30 10.65 2.82
C PHE A 352 7.82 10.63 2.99
N ASP A 353 8.35 9.72 3.80
CA ASP A 353 9.79 9.45 3.79
C ASP A 353 10.18 8.97 2.39
N HIS A 354 11.31 9.47 1.92
CA HIS A 354 11.82 9.17 0.58
C HIS A 354 12.24 7.71 0.44
N TYR A 355 12.54 7.05 1.57
CA TYR A 355 13.10 5.71 1.63
C TYR A 355 12.08 4.71 2.17
N PRO A 356 12.06 3.49 1.59
CA PRO A 356 11.22 2.44 2.09
C PRO A 356 11.69 1.94 3.47
N PRO A 357 10.78 1.38 4.28
CA PRO A 357 11.14 0.71 5.51
C PRO A 357 11.92 -0.59 5.22
N ASP A 358 12.83 -0.96 6.13
CA ASP A 358 13.75 -2.10 5.96
C ASP A 358 13.08 -3.41 5.56
N TYR A 359 11.88 -3.69 6.08
CA TYR A 359 11.18 -4.94 5.77
C TYR A 359 10.81 -5.01 4.28
N GLN A 360 10.52 -3.86 3.63
CA GLN A 360 10.11 -3.82 2.24
C GLN A 360 11.29 -4.09 1.31
N VAL A 361 12.48 -3.56 1.64
CA VAL A 361 13.75 -3.90 0.97
C VAL A 361 14.04 -5.39 1.11
N LYS A 362 13.97 -5.93 2.34
CA LYS A 362 14.17 -7.36 2.61
C LYS A 362 13.17 -8.23 1.84
N PHE A 363 11.89 -7.86 1.83
CA PHE A 363 10.86 -8.60 1.10
C PHE A 363 11.12 -8.61 -0.40
N ALA A 364 11.46 -7.46 -1.00
CA ALA A 364 11.78 -7.35 -2.42
C ALA A 364 12.99 -8.24 -2.80
N HIS A 365 14.05 -8.23 -2.00
CA HIS A 365 15.21 -9.11 -2.20
C HIS A 365 14.84 -10.59 -2.09
N GLU A 366 14.07 -10.96 -1.06
CA GLU A 366 13.63 -12.35 -0.85
C GLU A 366 12.78 -12.87 -2.02
N VAL A 367 11.86 -12.06 -2.58
CA VAL A 367 11.05 -12.53 -3.73
C VAL A 367 11.88 -12.65 -5.01
N ILE A 368 12.84 -11.74 -5.26
CA ILE A 368 13.78 -11.86 -6.39
C ILE A 368 14.64 -13.11 -6.22
N ASP A 369 15.18 -13.35 -5.03
CA ASP A 369 16.00 -14.53 -4.71
C ASP A 369 15.25 -15.86 -4.82
N ASN A 370 13.91 -15.80 -4.84
CA ASN A 370 13.03 -16.93 -5.00
C ASN A 370 12.36 -17.02 -6.37
N GLY A 371 12.74 -16.18 -7.33
CA GLY A 371 12.40 -16.36 -8.76
C GLY A 371 11.61 -15.23 -9.41
N ALA A 372 11.28 -14.16 -8.69
CA ALA A 372 10.69 -12.99 -9.32
C ALA A 372 11.67 -12.33 -10.30
N ASP A 373 11.19 -11.96 -11.48
CA ASP A 373 11.96 -11.26 -12.50
C ASP A 373 11.77 -9.75 -12.44
N PHE A 374 10.69 -9.29 -11.80
CA PHE A 374 10.29 -7.89 -11.70
C PHE A 374 9.52 -7.67 -10.40
N PHE A 375 9.82 -6.57 -9.72
CA PHE A 375 9.11 -6.17 -8.50
C PHE A 375 8.71 -4.70 -8.58
N PHE A 376 7.47 -4.42 -8.19
CA PHE A 376 7.00 -3.04 -8.02
C PHE A 376 6.12 -2.93 -6.79
N ALA A 377 6.19 -1.82 -6.08
CA ALA A 377 5.37 -1.54 -4.91
C ALA A 377 4.61 -0.23 -5.08
N HIS A 378 3.48 -0.12 -4.38
CA HIS A 378 2.52 0.98 -4.48
C HIS A 378 1.69 1.09 -3.17
N GLY A 379 0.69 1.95 -3.09
CA GLY A 379 -0.15 2.16 -1.90
C GLY A 379 0.24 3.38 -1.09
N VAL A 380 1.52 3.69 -0.87
CA VAL A 380 1.94 4.89 -0.12
C VAL A 380 1.64 6.23 -0.81
N HIS A 381 1.01 6.18 -2.00
CA HIS A 381 0.63 7.34 -2.83
C HIS A 381 1.77 8.34 -3.10
N THR A 382 3.02 7.88 -3.02
CA THR A 382 4.23 8.69 -3.20
C THR A 382 5.30 7.85 -3.89
N LEU A 383 6.26 8.52 -4.51
CA LEU A 383 7.39 7.88 -5.17
C LEU A 383 8.40 7.34 -4.15
N LYS A 384 9.10 6.27 -4.50
CA LYS A 384 10.28 5.76 -3.77
C LYS A 384 11.38 5.39 -4.77
N GLY A 385 12.59 5.14 -4.26
CA GLY A 385 13.75 4.79 -5.07
C GLY A 385 13.61 3.52 -5.90
N VAL A 386 14.51 3.39 -6.88
CA VAL A 386 14.66 2.22 -7.76
C VAL A 386 15.96 1.51 -7.44
N GLU A 387 15.93 0.18 -7.47
CA GLU A 387 17.10 -0.69 -7.32
C GLU A 387 17.22 -1.66 -8.49
N ILE A 388 18.45 -1.93 -8.94
CA ILE A 388 18.76 -3.09 -9.77
C ILE A 388 19.45 -4.14 -8.89
N TYR A 389 18.68 -5.11 -8.41
CA TYR A 389 19.16 -6.19 -7.54
C TYR A 389 19.34 -7.47 -8.36
N LYS A 390 20.57 -7.99 -8.44
CA LYS A 390 20.92 -9.20 -9.21
C LYS A 390 20.41 -9.17 -10.67
N GLY A 391 20.53 -8.00 -11.31
CA GLY A 391 20.08 -7.79 -12.69
C GLY A 391 18.56 -7.74 -12.87
N LYS A 392 17.79 -7.60 -11.78
CA LYS A 392 16.33 -7.48 -11.77
C LYS A 392 15.91 -6.12 -11.23
N PRO A 393 14.89 -5.46 -11.83
CA PRO A 393 14.45 -4.16 -11.36
C PRO A 393 13.48 -4.29 -10.17
N ILE A 394 13.68 -3.41 -9.20
CA ILE A 394 12.83 -3.23 -8.02
C ILE A 394 12.39 -1.76 -7.99
N PHE A 395 11.09 -1.52 -8.01
CA PHE A 395 10.51 -0.20 -7.80
C PHE A 395 9.82 -0.15 -6.45
N TYR A 396 10.36 0.60 -5.47
CA TYR A 396 9.85 0.58 -4.10
C TYR A 396 8.56 1.39 -3.88
N GLY A 397 8.12 2.14 -4.89
CA GLY A 397 6.95 3.01 -4.81
C GLY A 397 6.73 3.73 -6.14
N VAL A 398 5.78 3.24 -6.95
CA VAL A 398 5.39 3.86 -8.23
C VAL A 398 4.27 4.90 -8.09
N SER A 399 3.83 5.19 -6.84
CA SER A 399 2.73 6.08 -6.50
C SER A 399 1.37 5.63 -7.04
N ASN A 400 0.42 6.56 -7.18
CA ASN A 400 -0.82 6.40 -7.94
C ASN A 400 -0.53 6.35 -9.44
N PHE A 401 -1.43 5.79 -10.24
CA PHE A 401 -1.49 6.07 -11.68
C PHE A 401 -2.73 6.87 -12.08
N VAL A 402 -3.85 6.64 -11.39
CA VAL A 402 -5.06 7.45 -11.51
C VAL A 402 -5.52 7.79 -10.10
N PHE A 403 -5.79 9.07 -9.82
CA PHE A 403 -6.21 9.53 -8.50
C PHE A 403 -7.34 10.55 -8.55
N GLN A 404 -8.56 10.08 -8.82
CA GLN A 404 -9.76 10.92 -9.01
C GLN A 404 -10.52 11.15 -7.69
N ASN A 405 -9.83 11.57 -6.63
CA ASN A 405 -10.40 11.81 -5.29
C ASN A 405 -11.50 12.88 -5.25
N ALA A 406 -11.38 13.92 -6.08
CA ALA A 406 -12.42 14.95 -6.25
C ALA A 406 -13.75 14.38 -6.78
N GLN A 407 -13.75 13.17 -7.36
CA GLN A 407 -14.93 12.52 -7.94
C GLN A 407 -15.52 11.42 -7.03
N PHE A 408 -15.02 11.29 -5.79
CA PHE A 408 -15.54 10.33 -4.82
C PHE A 408 -17.00 10.60 -4.48
N ARG A 409 -17.75 9.54 -4.16
CA ARG A 409 -19.17 9.67 -3.79
C ARG A 409 -19.34 9.88 -2.28
N SER A 410 -18.73 10.94 -1.76
CA SER A 410 -18.59 11.21 -0.32
C SER A 410 -19.90 11.32 0.47
N TRP A 411 -21.00 11.79 -0.15
CA TRP A 411 -22.32 11.83 0.49
C TRP A 411 -22.82 10.45 0.95
N ARG A 412 -22.31 9.36 0.37
CA ARG A 412 -22.65 7.99 0.79
C ARG A 412 -21.99 7.60 2.12
N ASP A 413 -20.84 8.17 2.44
CA ASP A 413 -20.23 8.02 3.77
C ASP A 413 -20.98 8.87 4.82
N ASP A 414 -21.66 9.94 4.40
CA ASP A 414 -22.41 10.86 5.28
C ASP A 414 -23.80 10.33 5.63
N ALA A 415 -24.29 9.30 4.91
CA ALA A 415 -25.45 8.50 5.31
C ALA A 415 -25.26 7.84 6.70
N ALA A 416 -24.03 7.83 7.25
CA ALA A 416 -23.70 7.45 8.62
C ALA A 416 -23.93 8.56 9.67
N GLY A 417 -24.60 9.68 9.32
CA GLY A 417 -24.95 10.74 10.27
C GLY A 417 -23.80 11.66 10.65
N ARG A 418 -22.77 11.79 9.81
CA ARG A 418 -21.73 12.80 9.98
C ARG A 418 -22.24 14.15 9.46
N VAL A 419 -22.10 15.19 10.26
CA VAL A 419 -22.38 16.56 9.81
C VAL A 419 -21.36 16.90 8.74
N PRO A 420 -21.76 17.31 7.52
CA PRO A 420 -20.82 17.76 6.51
C PRO A 420 -19.94 18.88 7.07
N ALA A 421 -18.67 18.93 6.66
CA ALA A 421 -17.82 20.07 6.99
C ALA A 421 -18.52 21.37 6.56
N SER A 422 -18.50 22.40 7.41
CA SER A 422 -19.04 23.71 7.03
C SER A 422 -18.16 24.29 5.93
N LEU A 423 -18.61 24.21 4.69
CA LEU A 423 -17.98 24.90 3.58
C LEU A 423 -18.41 26.36 3.63
N GLU A 424 -17.45 27.26 3.84
CA GLU A 424 -17.68 28.70 3.74
C GLU A 424 -17.37 29.17 2.32
N GLY A 425 -18.27 29.93 1.72
CA GLY A 425 -18.11 30.48 0.37
C GLY A 425 -19.00 29.81 -0.69
N PRO A 426 -18.97 30.32 -1.94
CA PRO A 426 -19.77 29.76 -3.03
C PRO A 426 -19.16 28.43 -3.50
N VAL A 427 -19.79 27.31 -3.14
CA VAL A 427 -19.45 25.97 -3.64
C VAL A 427 -20.04 25.78 -5.04
N VAL A 428 -19.20 25.43 -6.01
CA VAL A 428 -19.60 25.19 -7.42
C VAL A 428 -20.28 23.82 -7.57
N GLY A 429 -19.81 22.80 -6.85
CA GLY A 429 -20.41 21.46 -6.85
C GLY A 429 -19.66 20.44 -5.99
N ASP A 430 -20.08 19.18 -6.06
CA ASP A 430 -19.56 18.08 -5.21
C ASP A 430 -18.04 17.87 -5.30
N GLY A 431 -17.40 18.28 -6.40
CA GLY A 431 -15.95 18.24 -6.56
C GLY A 431 -15.21 19.01 -5.48
N GLU A 432 -15.61 20.26 -5.22
CA GLU A 432 -14.98 21.11 -4.21
C GLU A 432 -15.28 20.62 -2.79
N VAL A 433 -16.45 20.00 -2.58
CA VAL A 433 -16.80 19.32 -1.32
C VAL A 433 -15.80 18.18 -1.05
N ASN A 434 -15.52 17.38 -2.09
CA ASN A 434 -14.56 16.28 -2.00
C ASN A 434 -13.13 16.78 -1.82
N GLU A 435 -12.71 17.78 -2.57
CA GLU A 435 -11.38 18.38 -2.42
C GLU A 435 -11.18 18.90 -1.00
N ASN A 436 -12.17 19.56 -0.41
CA ASN A 436 -12.10 19.98 0.98
C ASN A 436 -12.03 18.80 1.96
N ARG A 437 -12.90 17.79 1.78
CA ARG A 437 -12.94 16.59 2.62
C ARG A 437 -11.65 15.78 2.58
N TRP A 438 -11.02 15.73 1.42
CA TRP A 438 -9.81 14.97 1.14
C TRP A 438 -8.59 15.87 0.98
N ALA A 439 -8.64 17.12 1.46
CA ALA A 439 -7.55 18.10 1.29
C ALA A 439 -6.21 17.61 1.86
N TRP A 440 -6.26 16.75 2.86
CA TRP A 440 -5.08 16.11 3.47
C TRP A 440 -4.38 15.12 2.52
N LEU A 441 -5.07 14.63 1.47
CA LEU A 441 -4.53 13.84 0.35
C LEU A 441 -4.13 14.69 -0.86
N ASP A 442 -4.37 16.00 -0.83
CA ASP A 442 -4.14 16.89 -1.96
C ASP A 442 -2.71 17.45 -2.01
N ALA A 443 -1.72 16.61 -1.69
CA ALA A 443 -0.31 16.96 -1.74
C ALA A 443 0.23 16.88 -3.19
N PRO A 444 1.17 17.74 -3.62
CA PRO A 444 1.85 17.57 -4.91
C PRO A 444 2.43 16.17 -5.10
N GLU A 445 3.01 15.58 -4.05
CA GLU A 445 3.58 14.23 -4.07
C GLU A 445 2.53 13.12 -4.28
N ASN A 446 1.24 13.39 -4.02
CA ASN A 446 0.14 12.47 -4.33
C ASN A 446 -0.40 12.66 -5.76
N LYS A 447 -0.02 13.75 -6.43
CA LYS A 447 -0.46 14.13 -7.77
C LYS A 447 0.56 13.79 -8.86
N GLU A 448 1.45 12.85 -8.58
CA GLU A 448 2.47 12.37 -9.50
C GLU A 448 2.48 10.85 -9.54
N ALA A 449 2.87 10.32 -10.68
CA ALA A 449 2.85 8.89 -10.99
C ALA A 449 4.11 8.48 -11.74
N LEU A 450 4.51 7.21 -11.59
CA LEU A 450 5.49 6.58 -12.48
C LEU A 450 4.80 5.46 -13.26
N LEU A 451 4.86 5.56 -14.59
CA LEU A 451 4.73 4.39 -15.45
C LEU A 451 6.13 3.85 -15.69
N VAL A 452 6.37 2.63 -15.24
CA VAL A 452 7.70 1.99 -15.32
C VAL A 452 7.68 0.92 -16.40
N SER A 453 8.75 0.86 -17.19
CA SER A 453 8.89 -0.07 -18.31
C SER A 453 10.23 -0.80 -18.23
N ALA A 454 10.20 -2.12 -18.41
CA ALA A 454 11.38 -2.97 -18.40
C ALA A 454 11.42 -3.83 -19.67
N ASP A 455 12.49 -3.67 -20.45
CA ASP A 455 12.76 -4.49 -21.63
C ASP A 455 13.71 -5.63 -21.29
N TYR A 456 13.37 -6.81 -21.75
CA TYR A 456 14.18 -8.01 -21.64
C TYR A 456 14.58 -8.54 -23.01
N ALA A 457 15.80 -9.03 -23.11
CA ALA A 457 16.31 -9.73 -24.28
C ALA A 457 17.21 -10.88 -23.85
N LYS A 458 17.12 -12.02 -24.55
CA LYS A 458 17.90 -13.24 -24.24
C LYS A 458 17.71 -13.73 -22.79
N GLY A 459 16.55 -13.44 -22.18
CA GLY A 459 16.23 -13.79 -20.79
C GLY A 459 16.91 -12.92 -19.74
N LYS A 460 17.37 -11.73 -20.11
CA LYS A 460 18.02 -10.76 -19.21
C LYS A 460 17.42 -9.39 -19.37
N LEU A 461 17.44 -8.61 -18.29
CA LEU A 461 17.05 -7.20 -18.32
C LEU A 461 18.02 -6.44 -19.23
N SER A 462 17.48 -5.65 -20.15
CA SER A 462 18.26 -4.91 -21.17
C SER A 462 18.03 -3.40 -21.13
N ARG A 463 16.87 -2.96 -20.64
CA ARG A 463 16.57 -1.54 -20.47
C ARG A 463 15.52 -1.35 -19.40
N VAL A 464 15.62 -0.25 -18.66
CA VAL A 464 14.57 0.20 -17.74
C VAL A 464 14.32 1.68 -17.97
N LEU A 465 13.06 2.01 -18.21
CA LEU A 465 12.58 3.36 -18.45
C LEU A 465 11.53 3.74 -17.42
N VAL A 466 11.57 5.00 -16.98
CA VAL A 466 10.59 5.59 -16.08
C VAL A 466 9.96 6.79 -16.76
N TYR A 467 8.65 6.71 -16.96
CA TYR A 467 7.83 7.76 -17.56
C TYR A 467 7.08 8.47 -16.42
N PRO A 468 7.46 9.72 -16.07
CA PRO A 468 6.71 10.48 -15.10
C PRO A 468 5.33 10.86 -15.66
N ALA A 469 4.31 10.90 -14.82
CA ALA A 469 2.99 11.40 -15.15
C ALA A 469 2.53 12.45 -14.13
N ASP A 470 1.84 13.47 -14.63
CA ASP A 470 1.21 14.50 -13.82
C ASP A 470 -0.30 14.22 -13.68
N LEU A 471 -0.77 14.03 -12.44
CA LEU A 471 -2.16 13.78 -12.10
C LEU A 471 -2.92 15.05 -11.69
N GLY A 472 -2.25 16.20 -11.61
CA GLY A 472 -2.89 17.44 -11.13
C GLY A 472 -1.98 18.46 -10.46
N GLN A 473 -0.66 18.33 -10.54
CA GLN A 473 0.28 19.36 -10.11
C GLN A 473 0.16 20.60 -10.99
N THR A 474 0.02 20.43 -12.30
CA THR A 474 -0.37 21.51 -13.19
C THR A 474 -1.88 21.73 -13.17
N TYR A 475 -2.27 23.01 -13.17
CA TYR A 475 -3.68 23.40 -13.16
C TYR A 475 -4.44 22.74 -14.31
N ARG A 476 -5.60 22.19 -13.97
CA ARG A 476 -6.51 21.55 -14.91
C ARG A 476 -7.94 21.64 -14.40
N ASN A 477 -8.91 21.57 -15.31
CA ASN A 477 -10.32 21.59 -14.96
C ASN A 477 -10.72 20.28 -14.25
N GLY A 478 -11.83 20.29 -13.49
CA GLY A 478 -12.28 19.14 -12.69
C GLY A 478 -12.51 17.82 -13.46
N SER A 479 -12.76 17.88 -14.78
CA SER A 479 -12.86 16.68 -15.62
C SER A 479 -11.52 15.99 -15.89
N MET A 480 -10.41 16.64 -15.56
CA MET A 480 -9.03 16.19 -15.80
C MET A 480 -8.24 15.97 -14.50
N ILE A 481 -8.77 16.40 -13.35
CA ILE A 481 -8.13 16.18 -12.04
C ILE A 481 -8.02 14.67 -11.79
N GLY A 482 -6.82 14.22 -11.40
CA GLY A 482 -6.54 12.82 -11.13
C GLY A 482 -6.26 11.97 -12.37
N THR A 483 -6.47 12.50 -13.57
CA THR A 483 -6.22 11.81 -14.84
C THR A 483 -4.75 11.97 -15.23
N PRO A 484 -4.00 10.88 -15.51
CA PRO A 484 -2.59 10.96 -15.88
C PRO A 484 -2.39 11.62 -17.24
N THR A 485 -1.47 12.60 -17.27
CA THR A 485 -0.98 13.23 -18.49
C THR A 485 0.54 13.19 -18.50
N ARG A 486 1.15 13.09 -19.68
CA ARG A 486 2.57 13.40 -19.83
C ARG A 486 2.85 14.81 -19.26
N PRO A 487 3.82 14.98 -18.36
CA PRO A 487 4.13 16.26 -17.74
C PRO A 487 4.86 17.21 -18.71
N THR A 488 4.91 18.49 -18.38
CA THR A 488 5.85 19.42 -19.02
C THR A 488 7.30 19.02 -18.69
N PRO A 489 8.31 19.45 -19.47
CA PRO A 489 9.71 19.13 -19.19
C PRO A 489 10.15 19.55 -17.77
N GLU A 490 9.65 20.67 -17.25
CA GLU A 490 9.98 21.15 -15.91
C GLU A 490 9.46 20.20 -14.82
N VAL A 491 8.19 19.80 -14.92
CA VAL A 491 7.56 18.87 -13.97
C VAL A 491 8.18 17.47 -14.10
N ALA A 492 8.48 17.02 -15.33
CA ALA A 492 9.20 15.78 -15.57
C ALA A 492 10.56 15.76 -14.87
N ASN A 493 11.34 16.84 -15.03
CA ASN A 493 12.67 16.96 -14.43
C ASN A 493 12.61 17.01 -12.90
N ASP A 494 11.61 17.66 -12.31
CA ASP A 494 11.43 17.68 -10.85
C ASP A 494 11.13 16.27 -10.30
N ILE A 495 10.16 15.57 -10.89
CA ILE A 495 9.79 14.19 -10.51
C ILE A 495 11.01 13.27 -10.63
N LEU A 496 11.71 13.31 -11.76
CA LEU A 496 12.84 12.42 -12.03
C LEU A 496 14.08 12.77 -11.20
N SER A 497 14.30 14.04 -10.84
CA SER A 497 15.39 14.44 -9.94
C SER A 497 15.20 13.87 -8.54
N ARG A 498 13.96 13.89 -8.01
CA ARG A 498 13.63 13.22 -6.74
C ARG A 498 13.80 11.72 -6.84
N LEU A 499 13.40 11.09 -7.96
CA LEU A 499 13.65 9.67 -8.18
C LEU A 499 15.15 9.32 -8.17
N ILE A 500 16.00 10.15 -8.78
CA ILE A 500 17.48 10.00 -8.75
C ILE A 500 17.99 10.06 -7.31
N GLU A 501 17.54 11.04 -6.52
CA GLU A 501 17.90 11.19 -5.11
C GLU A 501 17.50 9.96 -4.31
N TYR A 502 16.25 9.51 -4.45
CA TYR A 502 15.69 8.42 -3.64
C TYR A 502 16.32 7.08 -3.98
N SER A 503 16.94 6.98 -5.15
CA SER A 503 17.64 5.78 -5.63
C SER A 503 19.12 5.71 -5.23
N GLN A 504 19.70 6.80 -4.68
CA GLN A 504 21.12 6.83 -4.28
C GLN A 504 21.53 5.76 -3.26
N PRO A 505 20.75 5.45 -2.21
CA PRO A 505 21.15 4.43 -1.23
C PRO A 505 21.31 3.02 -1.82
N PHE A 506 20.65 2.76 -2.95
CA PHE A 506 20.71 1.47 -3.66
C PHE A 506 21.83 1.44 -4.71
N GLY A 507 22.60 2.52 -4.88
CA GLY A 507 23.67 2.63 -5.87
C GLY A 507 23.20 2.72 -7.32
N THR A 508 21.89 2.90 -7.54
CA THR A 508 21.30 2.97 -8.87
C THR A 508 21.62 4.30 -9.55
N LYS A 509 22.12 4.23 -10.78
CA LYS A 509 22.34 5.42 -11.62
C LYS A 509 21.16 5.60 -12.57
N ILE A 510 20.62 6.81 -12.62
CA ILE A 510 19.52 7.17 -13.51
C ILE A 510 19.91 8.46 -14.24
N THR A 511 19.76 8.49 -15.57
CA THR A 511 19.91 9.69 -16.41
C THR A 511 18.54 10.18 -16.88
N ILE A 512 18.41 11.49 -17.09
CA ILE A 512 17.20 12.06 -17.69
C ILE A 512 17.47 12.31 -19.17
N GLU A 513 16.69 11.66 -20.03
CA GLU A 513 16.80 11.74 -21.49
C GLU A 513 15.42 12.05 -22.07
N ASP A 514 15.26 13.21 -22.72
CA ASP A 514 13.99 13.65 -23.32
C ASP A 514 12.77 13.55 -22.38
N GLY A 515 12.96 13.89 -21.11
CA GLY A 515 11.91 13.84 -20.07
C GLY A 515 11.61 12.43 -19.54
N LEU A 516 12.49 11.45 -19.83
CA LEU A 516 12.40 10.07 -19.35
C LEU A 516 13.54 9.76 -18.38
N GLY A 517 13.24 8.99 -17.34
CA GLY A 517 14.27 8.38 -16.50
C GLY A 517 14.82 7.13 -17.17
N VAL A 518 16.12 7.09 -17.46
CA VAL A 518 16.83 5.92 -18.00
C VAL A 518 17.66 5.31 -16.88
N VAL A 519 17.26 4.15 -16.40
CA VAL A 519 17.96 3.46 -15.31
C VAL A 519 19.09 2.61 -15.88
N HIS A 520 20.30 2.81 -15.38
CA HIS A 520 21.50 2.11 -15.83
C HIS A 520 21.58 0.74 -15.18
N ILE A 521 21.72 -0.30 -16.01
CA ILE A 521 21.88 -1.68 -15.56
C ILE A 521 23.38 -1.93 -15.36
N PRO A 522 23.83 -2.29 -14.14
CA PRO A 522 25.23 -2.61 -13.91
C PRO A 522 25.68 -3.81 -14.77
N PRO A 523 26.93 -3.85 -15.23
CA PRO A 523 27.47 -5.05 -15.86
C PRO A 523 27.47 -6.22 -14.86
N GLU A 524 27.14 -7.41 -15.35
CA GLU A 524 27.14 -8.67 -14.57
C GLU A 524 28.54 -9.11 -14.13
#